data_AF-A0A167D457-F1
#
_entry.id   AF-A0A167D457-F1
#
_cell.length_a   1.000
_cell.length_b   1.000
_cell.length_c   1.000
_cell.angle_alpha   90.00
_cell.angle_beta   90.00
_cell.angle_gamma   90.00
#
_symmetry.space_group_name_H-M   'P 1'
#
loop_
_entity.id
_entity.type
_entity.pdbx_description
1 polymer ?
#
loop_
_entity_poly.entity_id
_entity_poly.type
_entity_poly.pdbx_seq_one_letter_code
_entity_poly.pdbx_strand_id
1 'polypeptide(L)'
;MSAITHQEWDDLVHASISEYDSVGDTSDPDLSDFRRRGGKMVNWHGMIAAAIILMGAPIITTDLGAADYHGFFVAPDPGHCFSWGPSPPITIDYIINWVEQGIAPETLRASGRDGRGVKVERDICKYPRVQHYAGGDP
;
A
#
# COMPACT_ATOMS: atom_id res chain seq x y z
N MET A 1 0.05 -28.57 28.77
CA MET A 1 0.06 -27.11 28.56
C MET A 1 -1.38 -26.64 28.62
N SER A 2 -1.72 -25.69 29.49
CA SER A 2 -3.06 -25.10 29.50
C SER A 2 -3.18 -24.14 28.33
N ALA A 3 -4.34 -24.11 27.66
CA ALA A 3 -4.65 -23.07 26.69
C ALA A 3 -4.82 -21.73 27.41
N ILE A 4 -4.38 -20.65 26.77
CA ILE A 4 -4.67 -19.28 27.22
C ILE A 4 -6.14 -18.95 26.91
N THR A 5 -6.74 -18.11 27.73
CA THR A 5 -8.05 -17.51 27.47
C THR A 5 -7.93 -16.36 26.46
N HIS A 6 -9.06 -15.93 25.90
CA HIS A 6 -9.07 -14.77 25.00
C HIS A 6 -8.65 -13.48 25.73
N GLN A 7 -9.06 -13.31 26.99
CA GLN A 7 -8.68 -12.14 27.79
C GLN A 7 -7.17 -12.10 28.01
N GLU A 8 -6.56 -13.23 28.37
CA GLU A 8 -5.11 -13.32 28.53
C GLU A 8 -4.38 -13.03 27.21
N TRP A 9 -4.93 -13.44 26.07
CA TRP A 9 -4.38 -13.09 24.76
C TRP A 9 -4.44 -11.58 24.50
N ASP A 10 -5.60 -10.95 24.75
CA ASP A 10 -5.77 -9.50 24.56
C ASP A 10 -4.81 -8.71 25.46
N ASP A 11 -4.65 -9.12 26.72
CA ASP A 11 -3.74 -8.49 27.68
C ASP A 11 -2.27 -8.58 27.21
N LEU A 12 -1.85 -9.75 26.68
CA LEU A 12 -0.51 -9.95 26.14
C LEU A 12 -0.26 -9.12 24.88
N VAL A 13 -1.24 -8.98 23.99
CA VAL A 13 -1.14 -8.11 22.81
C VAL A 13 -1.00 -6.65 23.22
N HIS A 14 -1.78 -6.18 24.20
CA HIS A 14 -1.67 -4.81 24.70
C HIS A 14 -0.32 -4.55 25.36
N ALA A 15 0.18 -5.48 26.18
CA ALA A 15 1.51 -5.38 26.78
C ALA A 15 2.60 -5.30 25.70
N SER A 16 2.51 -6.14 24.66
CA SER A 16 3.43 -6.12 23.53
C SER A 16 3.44 -4.77 22.81
N ILE A 17 2.27 -4.20 22.51
CA ILE A 17 2.20 -2.87 21.89
C ILE A 17 2.83 -1.84 22.83
N SER A 18 2.42 -1.79 24.10
CA SER A 18 2.93 -0.80 25.05
C SER A 18 4.45 -0.86 25.26
N GLU A 19 5.05 -2.05 25.16
CA GLU A 19 6.49 -2.23 25.35
C GLU A 19 7.29 -1.89 24.08
N TYR A 20 6.79 -2.26 22.90
CA TYR A 20 7.57 -2.21 21.66
C TYR A 20 7.18 -1.09 20.69
N ASP A 21 6.03 -0.43 20.87
CA ASP A 21 5.51 0.60 19.96
C ASP A 21 6.54 1.70 19.67
N SER A 22 7.14 2.27 20.72
CA SER A 22 8.11 3.38 20.60
C SER A 22 9.39 3.07 19.81
N VAL A 23 9.70 1.80 19.56
CA VAL A 23 10.92 1.36 18.88
C VAL A 23 10.60 0.66 17.55
N GLY A 24 9.49 -0.07 17.50
CA GLY A 24 9.15 -0.94 16.38
C GLY A 24 8.03 -0.41 15.48
N ASP A 25 7.14 0.45 16.00
CA ASP A 25 6.01 0.93 15.22
C ASP A 25 6.38 2.16 14.36
N THR A 26 5.66 2.30 13.26
CA THR A 26 5.82 3.40 12.27
C THR A 26 4.46 3.98 11.90
N SER A 27 3.60 4.14 12.91
CA SER A 27 2.18 4.49 12.77
C SER A 27 1.85 5.98 12.95
N ASP A 28 2.86 6.85 13.13
CA ASP A 28 2.64 8.30 13.24
C ASP A 28 1.97 8.85 11.96
N PRO A 29 0.71 9.33 12.05
CA PRO A 29 -0.01 9.81 10.89
C PRO A 29 0.34 11.26 10.50
N ASP A 30 1.08 12.00 11.32
CA ASP A 30 1.45 13.39 11.06
C ASP A 30 2.60 13.48 10.05
N LEU A 31 2.25 13.65 8.79
CA LEU A 31 3.18 13.87 7.69
C LEU A 31 3.38 15.37 7.35
N SER A 32 2.98 16.29 8.22
CA SER A 32 3.02 17.74 7.95
C SER A 32 4.44 18.25 7.69
N ASP A 33 5.43 17.75 8.44
CA ASP A 33 6.84 18.06 8.25
C ASP A 33 7.39 17.54 6.93
N PHE A 34 6.99 16.32 6.55
CA PHE A 34 7.35 15.72 5.26
C PHE A 34 6.78 16.53 4.10
N ARG A 35 5.49 16.88 4.18
CA ARG A 35 4.80 17.74 3.20
C ARG A 35 5.45 19.12 3.10
N ARG A 36 5.76 19.78 4.23
CA ARG A 36 6.36 21.13 4.26
C ARG A 36 7.72 21.19 3.57
N ARG A 37 8.47 20.08 3.59
CA ARG A 37 9.76 19.94 2.89
C ARG A 37 9.61 19.60 1.41
N GLY A 38 8.38 19.52 0.88
CA GLY A 38 8.11 19.14 -0.50
C GLY A 38 8.21 17.65 -0.76
N GLY A 39 8.24 16.81 0.29
CA GLY A 39 8.35 15.36 0.17
C GLY A 39 7.20 14.77 -0.65
N LYS A 40 7.51 13.75 -1.46
CA LYS A 40 6.55 12.98 -2.27
C LYS A 40 6.67 11.51 -1.93
N MET A 41 5.56 10.79 -1.88
CA MET A 41 5.52 9.38 -1.49
C MET A 41 4.59 8.61 -2.42
N VAL A 42 5.10 7.53 -3.01
CA VAL A 42 4.35 6.58 -3.85
C VAL A 42 4.38 5.23 -3.15
N ASN A 43 3.23 4.81 -2.61
CA ASN A 43 3.05 3.55 -1.92
C ASN A 43 2.11 2.65 -2.70
N TRP A 44 2.42 1.37 -2.79
CA TRP A 44 1.48 0.38 -3.30
C TRP A 44 1.41 -0.83 -2.39
N HIS A 45 0.26 -1.50 -2.37
CA HIS A 45 0.04 -2.68 -1.56
C HIS A 45 -0.80 -3.72 -2.28
N GLY A 46 -0.44 -4.99 -2.15
CA GLY A 46 -1.21 -6.12 -2.68
C GLY A 46 -2.42 -6.45 -1.80
N MET A 47 -3.60 -6.72 -2.38
CA MET A 47 -4.78 -7.08 -1.61
C MET A 47 -4.67 -8.48 -0.97
N ILE A 48 -3.90 -9.38 -1.58
CA ILE A 48 -3.75 -10.76 -1.11
C ILE A 48 -2.44 -10.99 -0.34
N ALA A 49 -1.81 -9.92 0.16
CA ALA A 49 -0.62 -10.02 1.00
C ALA A 49 -0.97 -10.59 2.38
N ALA A 50 -0.66 -11.86 2.61
CA ALA A 50 -0.95 -12.54 3.88
C ALA A 50 -0.01 -12.13 5.03
N ALA A 51 1.22 -11.66 4.72
CA ALA A 51 2.21 -11.29 5.73
C ALA A 51 2.02 -9.87 6.29
N ILE A 52 1.46 -8.96 5.49
CA ILE A 52 1.12 -7.60 5.89
C ILE A 52 -0.28 -7.37 5.38
N ILE A 53 -1.28 -7.43 6.25
CA ILE A 53 -2.68 -7.35 5.86
C ILE A 53 -2.97 -5.91 5.46
N LEU A 54 -3.64 -5.72 4.32
CA LEU A 54 -4.02 -4.41 3.80
C LEU A 54 -4.78 -3.57 4.84
N MET A 55 -5.44 -4.16 5.82
CA MET A 55 -6.18 -3.48 6.90
C MET A 55 -5.34 -2.46 7.71
N GLY A 56 -4.01 -2.55 7.73
CA GLY A 56 -3.15 -1.52 8.31
C GLY A 56 -2.79 -0.35 7.37
N ALA A 57 -2.99 -0.51 6.06
CA ALA A 57 -2.62 0.48 5.05
C ALA A 57 -3.64 1.64 4.85
N PRO A 58 -4.95 1.51 5.10
CA PRO A 58 -5.90 2.61 4.97
C PRO A 58 -5.95 3.53 6.19
N ILE A 59 -4.92 3.57 7.07
CA ILE A 59 -4.58 4.81 7.81
C ILE A 59 -4.00 5.85 6.81
N ILE A 60 -4.63 5.93 5.63
CA ILE A 60 -4.59 7.04 4.71
C ILE A 60 -5.14 8.19 5.51
N THR A 61 -4.20 8.87 6.15
CA THR A 61 -4.17 10.29 6.39
C THR A 61 -5.56 10.87 6.64
N THR A 62 -5.89 11.14 7.89
CA THR A 62 -6.90 12.15 8.21
C THR A 62 -6.60 13.51 7.57
N ASP A 63 -5.40 13.70 6.98
CA ASP A 63 -5.03 14.82 6.12
C ASP A 63 -5.78 14.81 4.78
N LEU A 64 -6.74 15.73 4.65
CA LEU A 64 -7.47 16.02 3.42
C LEU A 64 -6.56 16.50 2.27
N GLY A 65 -5.35 16.97 2.56
CA GLY A 65 -4.34 17.41 1.59
C GLY A 65 -3.37 16.32 1.14
N ALA A 66 -3.52 15.08 1.62
CA ALA A 66 -2.60 13.99 1.32
C ALA A 66 -2.43 13.71 -0.18
N ALA A 67 -3.49 13.92 -0.98
CA ALA A 67 -3.44 13.66 -2.41
C ALA A 67 -2.33 14.43 -3.15
N ASP A 68 -1.88 15.58 -2.62
CA ASP A 68 -0.85 16.46 -3.21
C ASP A 68 0.59 15.95 -3.04
N TYR A 69 0.80 15.01 -2.10
CA TYR A 69 2.14 14.52 -1.74
C TYR A 69 2.22 13.01 -1.49
N HIS A 70 1.07 12.34 -1.41
CA HIS A 70 0.94 10.90 -1.20
C HIS A 70 0.06 10.25 -2.28
N GLY A 71 0.62 9.25 -2.95
CA GLY A 71 -0.07 8.39 -3.88
C GLY A 71 -0.12 6.98 -3.32
N PHE A 72 -1.30 6.51 -2.90
CA PHE A 72 -1.51 5.13 -2.46
C PHE A 72 -2.25 4.32 -3.52
N PHE A 73 -1.72 3.15 -3.86
CA PHE A 73 -2.21 2.29 -4.94
C PHE A 73 -2.46 0.87 -4.43
N VAL A 74 -3.68 0.37 -4.61
CA VAL A 74 -4.04 -0.97 -4.14
C VAL A 74 -4.09 -1.92 -5.33
N ALA A 75 -3.13 -2.84 -5.40
CA ALA A 75 -3.03 -3.84 -6.45
C ALA A 75 -3.83 -5.09 -6.06
N PRO A 76 -4.79 -5.56 -6.89
CA PRO A 76 -5.65 -6.69 -6.53
C PRO A 76 -4.90 -8.03 -6.38
N ASP A 77 -3.95 -8.29 -7.26
CA ASP A 77 -3.37 -9.62 -7.46
C ASP A 77 -2.03 -9.90 -6.74
N PRO A 78 -1.15 -8.91 -6.47
CA PRO A 78 0.12 -9.19 -5.80
C PRO A 78 -0.07 -9.64 -4.34
N GLY A 79 0.81 -10.55 -3.90
CA GLY A 79 0.95 -10.93 -2.51
C GLY A 79 1.90 -10.00 -1.75
N HIS A 80 2.69 -10.53 -0.82
CA HIS A 80 3.66 -9.77 -0.04
C HIS A 80 4.88 -9.36 -0.91
N CYS A 81 4.89 -8.13 -1.41
CA CYS A 81 5.95 -7.50 -2.24
C CYS A 81 6.26 -8.18 -3.59
N PHE A 82 5.84 -9.44 -3.77
CA PHE A 82 6.13 -10.27 -4.93
C PHE A 82 4.87 -10.63 -5.70
N SER A 83 5.05 -10.79 -7.00
CA SER A 83 4.01 -11.05 -7.98
C SER A 83 3.55 -12.51 -7.92
N TRP A 84 2.30 -12.71 -7.54
CA TRP A 84 1.48 -13.89 -7.88
C TRP A 84 0.48 -13.55 -9.01
N GLY A 85 0.65 -12.37 -9.59
CA GLY A 85 -0.20 -11.72 -10.57
C GLY A 85 0.36 -10.33 -10.92
N PRO A 86 -0.28 -9.56 -11.80
CA PRO A 86 0.24 -8.27 -12.25
C PRO A 86 0.58 -7.32 -11.10
N SER A 87 1.83 -6.85 -11.06
CA SER A 87 2.32 -5.89 -10.05
C SER A 87 2.99 -4.68 -10.70
N PRO A 88 3.01 -3.52 -10.04
CA PRO A 88 3.85 -2.42 -10.45
C PRO A 88 5.32 -2.85 -10.58
N PRO A 89 6.10 -2.28 -11.52
CA PRO A 89 7.51 -2.56 -11.66
C PRO A 89 8.30 -2.09 -10.43
N ILE A 90 9.42 -2.75 -10.15
CA ILE A 90 10.42 -2.25 -9.20
C ILE A 90 11.16 -1.10 -9.89
N THR A 91 10.63 0.11 -9.75
CA THR A 91 11.20 1.34 -10.33
C THR A 91 11.00 2.51 -9.38
N ILE A 92 11.84 3.53 -9.57
CA ILE A 92 11.72 4.85 -8.94
C ILE A 92 11.27 5.93 -9.93
N ASP A 93 10.97 5.59 -11.18
CA ASP A 93 10.62 6.58 -12.21
C ASP A 93 9.37 7.39 -11.84
N TYR A 94 8.38 6.76 -11.22
CA TYR A 94 7.17 7.46 -10.75
C TYR A 94 7.49 8.55 -9.72
N ILE A 95 8.44 8.29 -8.84
CA ILE A 95 8.84 9.28 -7.82
C ILE A 95 9.78 10.34 -8.41
N ILE A 96 10.68 9.96 -9.32
CA ILE A 96 11.54 10.89 -10.06
C ILE A 96 10.68 11.89 -10.84
N ASN A 97 9.73 11.42 -11.65
CA ASN A 97 8.85 12.29 -12.44
C ASN A 97 8.02 13.21 -11.56
N TRP A 98 7.57 12.73 -10.40
CA TRP A 98 6.82 13.58 -9.48
C TRP A 98 7.69 14.67 -8.84
N VAL A 99 8.88 14.30 -8.36
CA VAL A 99 9.79 15.23 -7.67
C VAL A 99 10.41 16.24 -8.64
N GLU A 100 10.86 15.79 -9.80
CA GLU A 100 11.64 16.61 -10.74
C GLU A 100 10.77 17.35 -11.75
N GLN A 101 9.62 16.80 -12.13
CA GLN A 101 8.77 17.35 -13.19
C GLN A 101 7.39 17.79 -12.68
N GLY A 102 7.06 17.53 -11.40
CA GLY A 102 5.75 17.82 -10.84
C GLY A 102 4.63 16.91 -11.35
N ILE A 103 4.98 15.78 -11.99
CA ILE A 103 4.00 14.86 -12.59
C ILE A 103 3.70 13.74 -11.60
N ALA A 104 2.63 13.91 -10.83
CA ALA A 104 2.15 12.87 -9.91
C ALA A 104 1.59 11.66 -10.68
N PRO A 105 1.83 10.42 -10.23
CA PRO A 105 1.20 9.25 -10.83
C PRO A 105 -0.31 9.23 -10.54
N GLU A 106 -1.13 9.18 -11.58
CA GLU A 106 -2.57 8.91 -11.47
C GLU A 106 -2.89 7.41 -11.42
N THR A 107 -1.99 6.62 -12.02
CA THR A 107 -2.00 5.15 -12.04
C THR A 107 -0.58 4.61 -11.92
N LEU A 108 -0.46 3.35 -11.51
CA LEU A 108 0.76 2.57 -11.67
C LEU A 108 0.52 1.46 -12.69
N ARG A 109 1.32 1.41 -13.76
CA ARG A 109 1.27 0.33 -14.74
C ARG A 109 1.77 -0.96 -14.09
N ALA A 110 0.88 -1.91 -13.87
CA ALA A 110 1.20 -3.25 -13.43
C ALA A 110 1.33 -4.21 -14.62
N SER A 111 2.24 -5.17 -14.51
CA SER A 111 2.42 -6.23 -15.49
C SER A 111 2.71 -7.55 -14.80
N GLY A 112 2.31 -8.65 -15.41
CA GLY A 112 2.56 -9.98 -14.87
C GLY A 112 1.82 -11.06 -15.65
N ARG A 113 1.69 -12.24 -15.06
CA ARG A 113 0.85 -13.30 -15.59
C ARG A 113 -0.45 -13.39 -14.79
N ASP A 114 -1.57 -13.61 -15.46
CA ASP A 114 -2.83 -13.92 -14.80
C ASP A 114 -2.83 -15.35 -14.22
N GLY A 115 -3.92 -15.75 -13.56
CA GLY A 115 -4.07 -17.11 -13.01
C GLY A 115 -4.06 -18.24 -14.05
N ARG A 116 -4.08 -17.92 -15.35
CA ARG A 116 -3.96 -18.86 -16.48
C ARG A 116 -2.56 -18.85 -17.10
N GLY A 117 -1.64 -18.06 -16.57
CA GLY A 117 -0.29 -17.91 -17.09
C GLY A 117 -0.17 -16.96 -18.28
N VAL A 118 -1.24 -16.25 -18.67
CA VAL A 118 -1.23 -15.30 -19.79
C VAL A 118 -0.63 -13.98 -19.34
N LYS A 119 0.25 -13.38 -20.14
CA LYS A 119 0.81 -12.06 -19.82
C LYS A 119 -0.29 -11.02 -19.94
N VAL A 120 -0.52 -10.25 -18.88
CA VAL A 120 -1.50 -9.16 -18.85
C VAL A 120 -0.86 -7.90 -18.27
N GLU A 121 -1.42 -6.75 -18.65
CA GLU A 121 -1.01 -5.43 -18.18
C GLU A 121 -2.25 -4.65 -17.76
N ARG A 122 -2.19 -3.97 -16.61
CA ARG A 122 -3.32 -3.23 -16.04
C ARG A 122 -2.82 -1.99 -15.32
N ASP A 123 -3.60 -0.91 -15.36
CA ASP A 123 -3.28 0.31 -14.63
C ASP A 123 -3.95 0.30 -13.26
N ILE A 124 -3.13 0.24 -12.20
CA ILE A 124 -3.61 0.28 -10.81
C ILE A 124 -4.03 1.72 -10.49
N CYS A 125 -5.28 1.90 -10.09
CA CYS A 125 -5.81 3.19 -9.72
C CYS A 125 -5.25 3.68 -8.38
N LYS A 126 -5.04 4.99 -8.25
CA LYS A 126 -4.85 5.66 -6.97
C LYS A 126 -6.10 5.50 -6.10
N TYR A 127 -5.94 4.98 -4.89
CA TYR A 127 -7.01 4.83 -3.90
C TYR A 127 -7.69 6.19 -3.60
N PRO A 128 -9.02 6.25 -3.36
CA PRO A 128 -9.97 5.14 -3.25
C PRO A 128 -10.56 4.67 -4.59
N ARG A 129 -10.04 5.14 -5.73
CA ARG A 129 -10.54 4.68 -7.03
C ARG A 129 -10.21 3.20 -7.23
N VAL A 130 -11.14 2.49 -7.86
CA VAL A 130 -11.04 1.07 -8.18
C VAL A 130 -11.09 0.86 -9.69
N GLN A 131 -10.46 -0.20 -10.17
CA GLN A 131 -10.50 -0.57 -11.59
C GLN A 131 -11.86 -1.19 -11.93
N HIS A 132 -12.43 -0.78 -13.07
CA HIS A 132 -13.64 -1.37 -13.64
C HIS A 132 -13.32 -1.94 -15.01
N TYR A 133 -13.71 -3.20 -15.25
CA TYR A 133 -13.57 -3.80 -16.57
C TYR A 133 -14.59 -3.20 -17.53
N ALA A 134 -14.10 -2.62 -18.64
CA ALA A 134 -14.92 -1.94 -19.64
C ALA A 134 -15.23 -2.80 -20.88
N GLY A 135 -14.81 -4.07 -20.90
CA GLY A 135 -14.90 -4.97 -22.07
C GLY A 135 -13.57 -5.12 -22.82
N GLY A 136 -13.51 -6.07 -23.76
CA GLY A 136 -12.32 -6.35 -24.57
C GLY A 136 -11.55 -7.62 -24.16
N ASP A 137 -10.23 -7.58 -24.27
CA ASP A 137 -9.33 -8.61 -23.74
C ASP A 137 -9.01 -8.24 -22.27
N PRO A 138 -9.38 -9.08 -21.29
CA PRO A 138 -9.24 -8.77 -19.87
C PRO A 138 -7.80 -8.85 -19.33
#